data_AF-A0A8I1I1Z4-F1
#
_entry.id   AF-A0A8I1I1Z4-F1
#
_cell.length_a   1.000
_cell.length_b   1.000
_cell.length_c   1.000
_cell.angle_alpha   90.00
_cell.angle_beta   90.00
_cell.angle_gamma   90.00
#
_symmetry.space_group_name_H-M   'P 1'
#
loop_
_entity.id
_entity.type
_entity.pdbx_description
1 polymer ?
#
loop_
_entity_poly.entity_id
_entity_poly.type
_entity_poly.pdbx_seq_one_letter_code
_entity_poly.pdbx_strand_id
1 'polypeptide(L)'
;MGALPSIAPTDGRDNAEQLMSATEARLIIASAIGNKPQKVKDKARFRFVMYRAPIDSEILKIVLRLLPRHPEHIDAFIAYFSNYGRRRSIVKSALDYLESAVPYSYVRGELWHLIARLAGSGRDAQSEVDPKSRTIFP
;
A
#
# COMPACT_ATOMS: atom_id res chain seq x y z
N MET A 1 7.20 -12.56 -44.22
CA MET A 1 6.53 -12.77 -42.91
C MET A 1 7.61 -12.94 -41.85
N GLY A 2 8.13 -11.84 -41.29
CA GLY A 2 9.11 -11.89 -40.19
C GLY A 2 8.41 -11.46 -38.90
N ALA A 3 8.24 -12.38 -37.96
CA ALA A 3 7.70 -12.05 -36.65
C ALA A 3 8.80 -11.39 -35.80
N LEU A 4 8.47 -10.27 -35.17
CA LEU A 4 9.36 -9.60 -34.22
C LEU A 4 9.60 -10.51 -33.00
N PRO A 5 10.83 -10.53 -32.44
CA PRO A 5 11.10 -11.24 -31.19
C PRO A 5 10.25 -10.62 -30.07
N SER A 6 9.49 -11.47 -29.38
CA SER A 6 8.69 -11.08 -28.22
C SER A 6 9.62 -10.71 -27.06
N ILE A 7 9.80 -9.42 -26.84
CA ILE A 7 10.38 -8.91 -25.60
C ILE A 7 9.30 -9.09 -24.54
N ALA A 8 9.52 -9.97 -23.56
CA ALA A 8 8.64 -10.05 -22.39
C ALA A 8 8.57 -8.65 -21.77
N PRO A 9 7.38 -8.15 -21.36
CA PRO A 9 7.31 -6.91 -20.62
C PRO A 9 8.13 -7.08 -19.35
N THR A 10 9.35 -6.55 -19.36
CA THR A 10 10.04 -6.20 -18.13
C THR A 10 9.20 -5.10 -17.52
N ASP A 11 8.23 -5.49 -16.69
CA ASP A 11 7.73 -4.61 -15.65
C ASP A 11 8.98 -4.13 -14.92
N GLY A 12 9.42 -2.92 -15.24
CA GLY A 12 10.64 -2.28 -14.75
C GLY A 12 10.57 -1.93 -13.27
N ARG A 13 10.05 -2.85 -12.46
CA ARG A 13 10.31 -2.91 -11.04
C ARG A 13 11.50 -3.84 -10.90
N ASP A 14 12.69 -3.28 -11.12
CA ASP A 14 13.87 -3.73 -10.41
C ASP A 14 13.52 -3.70 -8.91
N ASN A 15 12.99 -4.81 -8.40
CA ASN A 15 12.56 -5.02 -7.01
C ASN A 15 13.76 -5.06 -6.05
N ALA A 16 14.87 -4.43 -6.43
CA ALA A 16 16.10 -4.28 -5.68
C ALA A 16 16.48 -2.79 -5.47
N GLU A 17 15.59 -1.83 -5.76
CA GLU A 17 15.74 -0.44 -5.30
C GLU A 17 15.60 -0.39 -3.77
N GLN A 18 16.70 -0.66 -3.07
CA GLN A 18 17.00 -0.37 -1.66
C GLN A 18 15.76 -0.14 -0.76
N LEU A 19 15.31 -1.22 -0.13
CA LEU A 19 14.37 -1.15 0.99
C LEU A 19 14.99 -0.26 2.07
N MET A 20 14.36 0.89 2.32
CA MET A 20 14.75 1.80 3.39
C MET A 20 14.55 1.11 4.74
N SER A 21 15.44 1.35 5.71
CA SER A 21 15.22 0.78 7.05
C SER A 21 14.03 1.45 7.75
N ALA A 22 13.34 0.73 8.64
CA ALA A 22 12.22 1.31 9.40
C ALA A 22 12.65 2.54 10.21
N THR A 23 13.86 2.52 10.78
CA THR A 23 14.43 3.64 11.54
C THR A 23 14.62 4.87 10.66
N GLU A 24 15.21 4.70 9.48
CA GLU A 24 15.42 5.78 8.52
C GLU A 24 14.08 6.35 8.03
N ALA A 25 13.12 5.49 7.71
CA ALA A 25 11.78 5.88 7.31
C ALA A 25 11.09 6.77 8.36
N ARG A 26 11.22 6.40 9.65
CA ARG A 26 10.69 7.18 10.77
C ARG A 26 11.36 8.55 10.90
N LEU A 27 12.67 8.65 10.67
CA LEU A 27 13.38 9.93 10.73
C LEU A 27 12.96 10.86 9.58
N ILE A 28 12.93 10.33 8.35
CA ILE A 28 12.57 11.12 7.18
C ILE A 28 11.12 11.58 7.26
N ILE A 29 10.19 10.69 7.63
CA ILE A 29 8.76 11.04 7.73
C ILE A 29 8.50 12.07 8.83
N ALA A 30 9.21 11.99 9.96
CA ALA A 30 9.12 12.99 11.02
C ALA A 30 9.59 14.37 10.54
N SER A 31 10.62 14.43 9.70
CA SER A 31 11.08 15.69 9.09
C SER A 31 10.14 16.21 8.00
N ALA A 32 9.42 15.32 7.31
CA ALA A 32 8.54 15.66 6.20
C ALA A 32 7.15 16.16 6.66
N ILE A 33 6.78 15.89 7.92
CA ILE A 33 5.48 16.22 8.49
C ILE A 33 5.60 17.37 9.50
N GLY A 34 4.62 18.26 9.51
CA GLY A 34 4.50 19.35 10.45
C GLY A 34 3.86 19.01 11.79
N ASN A 35 3.85 20.00 12.68
CA ASN A 35 3.18 19.95 13.98
C ASN A 35 1.66 19.77 13.83
N LYS A 36 0.96 19.58 14.95
CA LYS A 36 -0.50 19.37 14.96
C LYS A 36 -1.28 20.62 14.47
N PRO A 37 -2.34 20.46 13.65
CA PRO A 37 -2.75 19.22 13.00
C PRO A 37 -1.71 18.77 11.97
N GLN A 38 -1.40 17.48 11.94
CA GLN A 38 -0.34 16.95 11.07
C GLN A 38 -0.58 17.36 9.61
N LYS A 39 0.42 18.02 9.03
CA LYS A 39 0.43 18.48 7.63
C LYS A 39 1.66 17.97 6.91
N VAL A 40 1.54 17.61 5.65
CA VAL A 40 2.72 17.32 4.82
C VAL A 40 3.42 18.63 4.47
N LYS A 41 4.63 18.85 5.00
CA LYS A 41 5.46 20.03 4.73
C LYS A 41 6.36 19.82 3.53
N ASP A 42 7.05 18.68 3.50
CA ASP A 42 7.92 18.28 2.40
C ASP A 42 7.26 17.14 1.62
N LYS A 43 6.64 17.51 0.49
CA LYS A 43 5.91 16.57 -0.37
C LYS A 43 6.84 15.55 -1.02
N ALA A 44 8.09 15.93 -1.30
CA ALA A 44 9.05 15.05 -1.97
C ALA A 44 9.54 13.98 -1.00
N ARG A 45 9.99 14.38 0.19
CA ARG A 45 10.40 13.44 1.25
C ARG A 45 9.26 12.56 1.71
N PHE A 46 8.05 13.11 1.82
CA PHE A 46 6.88 12.31 2.17
C PHE A 46 6.64 11.19 1.15
N ARG A 47 6.59 11.53 -0.15
CA ARG A 47 6.43 10.54 -1.22
C ARG A 47 7.58 9.54 -1.25
N PHE A 48 8.82 10.01 -1.09
CA PHE A 48 10.00 9.15 -1.02
C PHE A 48 9.85 8.06 0.04
N VAL A 49 9.38 8.43 1.24
CA VAL A 49 9.11 7.46 2.31
C VAL A 49 7.99 6.50 1.91
N MET A 50 6.86 7.00 1.40
CA MET A 50 5.72 6.14 1.06
C MET A 50 6.06 5.05 0.03
N TYR A 51 6.95 5.35 -0.92
CA TYR A 51 7.37 4.38 -1.94
C TYR A 51 8.41 3.36 -1.45
N ARG A 52 9.15 3.64 -0.37
CA ARG A 52 10.31 2.82 0.05
C ARG A 52 10.22 2.27 1.46
N ALA A 53 9.30 2.77 2.28
CA ALA A 53 9.19 2.39 3.67
C ALA A 53 8.69 0.96 3.83
N PRO A 54 9.28 0.19 4.76
CA PRO A 54 8.79 -1.13 5.09
C PRO A 54 7.47 -1.03 5.88
N ILE A 55 6.84 -2.19 6.10
CA ILE A 55 5.72 -2.32 7.02
C ILE A 55 6.16 -1.82 8.40
N ASP A 56 5.53 -0.77 8.90
CA ASP A 56 5.81 -0.19 10.20
C ASP A 56 4.54 0.34 10.86
N SER A 57 4.31 0.01 12.13
CA SER A 57 3.08 0.37 12.84
C SER A 57 3.01 1.86 13.21
N GLU A 58 4.14 2.50 13.49
CA GLU A 58 4.19 3.91 13.86
C GLU A 58 3.99 4.79 12.63
N ILE A 59 4.64 4.44 11.52
CA ILE A 59 4.42 5.11 10.23
C ILE A 59 2.96 4.93 9.80
N LEU A 60 2.40 3.73 9.91
CA LEU A 60 1.00 3.50 9.56
C LEU A 60 0.03 4.39 10.35
N LYS A 61 0.21 4.54 11.67
CA LYS A 61 -0.62 5.44 12.50
C LYS A 61 -0.55 6.89 12.04
N ILE A 62 0.60 7.35 11.56
CA ILE A 62 0.76 8.69 11.00
C ILE A 62 0.03 8.79 9.67
N VAL A 63 0.26 7.84 8.77
CA VAL A 63 -0.31 7.81 7.43
C VAL A 63 -1.85 7.77 7.46
N LEU A 64 -2.45 6.93 8.31
CA LEU A 64 -3.91 6.86 8.42
C LEU A 64 -4.55 8.18 8.88
N ARG A 65 -3.82 8.99 9.68
CA ARG A 65 -4.30 10.33 10.10
C ARG A 65 -4.13 11.38 9.01
N LEU A 66 -3.18 11.21 8.10
CA LEU A 66 -2.93 12.13 6.99
C LEU A 66 -3.86 11.87 5.81
N LEU A 67 -4.25 10.61 5.58
CA LEU A 67 -5.07 10.18 4.45
C LEU A 67 -6.27 11.09 4.15
N PRO A 68 -7.20 11.35 5.10
CA PRO A 68 -8.35 12.19 4.82
C PRO A 68 -8.03 13.69 4.66
N ARG A 69 -6.86 14.13 5.13
CA ARG A 69 -6.43 15.55 5.11
C ARG A 69 -5.67 15.92 3.85
N HIS A 70 -5.01 14.93 3.23
CA HIS A 70 -4.09 15.14 2.11
C HIS A 70 -4.41 14.21 0.92
N PRO A 71 -5.65 14.24 0.37
CA PRO A 71 -6.02 13.40 -0.78
C PRO A 71 -5.12 13.57 -2.01
N GLU A 72 -4.42 14.70 -2.14
CA GLU A 72 -3.44 14.96 -3.20
C GLU A 72 -2.23 14.01 -3.20
N HIS A 73 -2.12 13.15 -2.19
CA HIS A 73 -1.08 12.13 -2.05
C HIS A 73 -1.61 10.70 -2.13
N ILE A 74 -2.81 10.50 -2.68
CA ILE A 74 -3.46 9.19 -2.74
C ILE A 74 -2.57 8.09 -3.33
N ASP A 75 -1.90 8.33 -4.46
CA ASP A 75 -1.04 7.32 -5.10
C ASP A 75 0.08 6.84 -4.17
N ALA A 76 0.67 7.77 -3.42
CA ALA A 76 1.71 7.46 -2.44
C ALA A 76 1.15 6.64 -1.28
N PHE A 77 -0.04 6.99 -0.77
CA PHE A 77 -0.71 6.20 0.26
C PHE A 77 -1.02 4.78 -0.22
N ILE A 78 -1.56 4.62 -1.43
CA ILE A 78 -1.86 3.32 -2.02
C ILE A 78 -0.61 2.47 -2.20
N ALA A 79 0.50 3.09 -2.65
CA ALA A 79 1.79 2.42 -2.74
C ALA A 79 2.25 1.89 -1.38
N TYR A 80 2.23 2.73 -0.34
CA TYR A 80 2.61 2.29 1.02
C TYR A 80 1.69 1.17 1.54
N PHE A 81 0.38 1.27 1.32
CA PHE A 81 -0.57 0.23 1.74
C PHE A 81 -0.43 -1.07 0.95
N SER A 82 0.17 -1.06 -0.25
CA SER A 82 0.43 -2.26 -1.04
C SER A 82 1.44 -3.20 -0.38
N ASN A 83 2.28 -2.68 0.50
CA ASN A 83 3.19 -3.48 1.32
C ASN A 83 2.44 -4.31 2.38
N TYR A 84 1.17 -4.02 2.66
CA TYR A 84 0.38 -4.71 3.68
C TYR A 84 -0.57 -5.73 3.06
N GLY A 85 -0.63 -6.91 3.68
CA GLY A 85 -1.77 -7.83 3.52
C GLY A 85 -3.02 -7.31 4.23
N ARG A 86 -3.99 -8.19 4.50
CA ARG A 86 -5.27 -7.82 5.12
C ARG A 86 -5.07 -7.16 6.51
N ARG A 87 -5.31 -5.85 6.60
CA ARG A 87 -5.28 -5.06 7.83
C ARG A 87 -6.59 -4.31 8.04
N ARG A 88 -7.30 -4.64 9.13
CA ARG A 88 -8.60 -4.03 9.48
C ARG A 88 -8.52 -2.51 9.66
N SER A 89 -7.41 -1.99 10.19
CA SER A 89 -7.21 -0.54 10.38
C SER A 89 -7.20 0.23 9.07
N ILE A 90 -6.53 -0.29 8.03
CA ILE A 90 -6.47 0.32 6.70
C ILE A 90 -7.87 0.33 6.08
N VAL A 91 -8.55 -0.82 6.09
CA VAL A 91 -9.91 -0.96 5.53
C VAL A 91 -10.88 -0.02 6.24
N LYS A 92 -10.84 0.02 7.58
CA LYS A 92 -11.70 0.90 8.38
C LYS A 92 -11.44 2.37 8.02
N SER A 93 -10.20 2.82 8.03
CA SER A 93 -9.89 4.22 7.69
C SER A 93 -10.27 4.58 6.26
N ALA A 94 -10.17 3.65 5.31
CA ALA A 94 -10.62 3.88 3.93
C ALA A 94 -12.15 4.00 3.84
N LEU A 95 -12.89 3.15 4.54
CA LEU A 95 -14.35 3.22 4.62
C LEU A 95 -14.82 4.51 5.32
N ASP A 96 -14.27 4.81 6.51
CA ASP A 96 -14.54 6.03 7.25
C ASP A 96 -14.28 7.27 6.37
N TYR A 97 -13.23 7.22 5.53
CA TYR A 97 -12.95 8.31 4.60
C TYR A 97 -13.97 8.37 3.45
N LEU A 98 -14.34 7.24 2.84
CA LEU A 98 -15.36 7.17 1.79
C LEU A 98 -16.75 7.65 2.26
N GLU A 99 -17.08 7.45 3.54
CA GLU A 99 -18.32 7.91 4.16
C GLU A 99 -18.30 9.41 4.46
N SER A 100 -17.12 9.99 4.71
CA SER A 100 -16.97 11.45 4.70
C SER A 100 -17.24 11.96 3.28
N ALA A 101 -17.82 13.15 3.12
CA ALA A 101 -18.19 13.70 1.81
C ALA A 101 -16.95 14.00 0.93
N VAL A 102 -16.27 12.96 0.42
CA VAL A 102 -15.06 13.06 -0.40
C VAL A 102 -15.46 13.68 -1.75
N PRO A 103 -14.92 14.85 -2.11
CA PRO A 103 -15.35 15.55 -3.32
C PRO A 103 -14.76 14.95 -4.60
N TYR A 104 -13.69 14.14 -4.51
CA TYR A 104 -12.92 13.68 -5.68
C TYR A 104 -13.22 12.23 -6.07
N SER A 105 -13.69 12.01 -7.30
CA SER A 105 -14.02 10.69 -7.85
C SER A 105 -12.81 9.76 -7.95
N TYR A 106 -11.65 10.28 -8.36
CA TYR A 106 -10.40 9.49 -8.47
C TYR A 106 -9.99 8.88 -7.12
N VAL A 107 -9.94 9.68 -6.06
CA VAL A 107 -9.60 9.23 -4.71
C VAL A 107 -10.55 8.13 -4.24
N ARG A 108 -11.85 8.28 -4.53
CA ARG A 108 -12.85 7.25 -4.21
C ARG A 108 -12.55 5.93 -4.94
N GLY A 109 -12.20 5.99 -6.22
CA GLY A 109 -11.82 4.82 -7.01
C GLY A 109 -10.64 4.07 -6.39
N GLU A 110 -9.56 4.80 -6.07
CA GLU A 110 -8.37 4.23 -5.44
C GLU A 110 -8.66 3.56 -4.09
N LEU A 111 -9.50 4.17 -3.25
CA LEU A 111 -9.90 3.58 -1.97
C LEU A 111 -10.73 2.30 -2.15
N TRP A 112 -11.62 2.25 -3.14
CA TRP A 112 -12.36 1.03 -3.45
C TRP A 112 -11.45 -0.07 -3.98
N HIS A 113 -10.50 0.25 -4.87
CA HIS A 113 -9.50 -0.71 -5.34
C HIS A 113 -8.64 -1.26 -4.19
N LEU A 114 -8.23 -0.40 -3.27
CA LEU A 114 -7.52 -0.79 -2.05
C LEU A 114 -8.33 -1.80 -1.22
N ILE A 115 -9.59 -1.48 -0.94
CA ILE A 115 -10.48 -2.33 -0.13
C ILE A 115 -10.69 -3.69 -0.82
N ALA A 116 -10.98 -3.68 -2.13
CA ALA A 116 -11.18 -4.90 -2.90
C ALA A 116 -9.94 -5.80 -2.89
N ARG A 117 -8.76 -5.22 -3.10
CA ARG A 117 -7.47 -5.94 -3.02
C ARG A 117 -7.30 -6.59 -1.64
N LEU A 118 -7.45 -5.82 -0.57
CA LEU A 118 -7.27 -6.32 0.81
C LEU A 118 -8.31 -7.37 1.21
N ALA A 119 -9.49 -7.36 0.59
CA ALA A 119 -10.51 -8.39 0.76
C ALA A 119 -10.16 -9.69 -0.02
N GLY A 120 -9.57 -9.54 -1.21
CA GLY A 120 -9.10 -10.66 -2.05
C GLY A 120 -7.90 -11.41 -1.45
N SER A 121 -6.90 -10.68 -0.94
CA SER A 121 -5.69 -11.28 -0.34
C SER A 121 -5.96 -12.20 0.87
N GLY A 122 -7.16 -12.18 1.44
CA GLY A 122 -7.56 -13.11 2.49
C GLY A 122 -8.05 -14.47 1.99
N ARG A 123 -8.35 -14.62 0.69
CA ARG A 123 -8.86 -15.88 0.11
C ARG A 123 -7.75 -16.76 -0.47
N ASP A 124 -6.69 -16.14 -1.00
CA ASP A 124 -5.62 -16.88 -1.67
C ASP A 124 -4.70 -17.64 -0.71
N ALA A 125 -4.70 -17.28 0.58
CA ALA A 125 -3.91 -17.96 1.62
C ALA A 125 -4.53 -19.30 2.12
N GLN A 126 -5.68 -19.73 1.56
CA GLN A 126 -6.35 -20.99 1.93
C GLN A 126 -6.46 -21.99 0.76
N SER A 127 -5.86 -21.70 -0.39
CA SER A 127 -5.97 -22.53 -1.61
C SER A 127 -4.76 -23.42 -1.87
N GLU A 128 -3.82 -23.54 -0.94
CA GLU A 128 -2.72 -24.49 -1.00
C GLU A 128 -2.87 -25.54 0.12
N VAL A 129 -3.95 -26.33 0.03
CA VAL A 129 -4.06 -27.60 0.74
C VAL A 129 -3.65 -28.70 -0.23
N ASP A 130 -2.51 -29.30 0.10
CA ASP A 130 -1.80 -30.38 -0.59
C ASP A 130 -2.71 -31.54 -1.08
N PRO A 131 -2.66 -31.91 -2.39
CA PRO A 131 -3.39 -33.06 -2.91
C PRO A 131 -2.78 -34.44 -2.58
N LYS A 132 -1.71 -34.53 -1.77
CA LYS A 132 -1.00 -35.81 -1.50
C LYS A 132 -1.36 -36.54 -0.19
N SER A 133 -2.61 -36.46 0.28
CA SER A 133 -3.13 -37.38 1.30
C SER A 133 -4.15 -38.36 0.72
N ARG A 134 -3.72 -39.17 -0.24
CA ARG A 134 -4.36 -40.44 -0.60
C ARG A 134 -3.29 -41.50 -0.79
N THR A 135 -2.76 -42.01 0.32
CA THR A 135 -1.97 -43.24 0.32
C THR A 135 -2.68 -44.24 1.23
N ILE A 136 -3.55 -45.03 0.58
CA ILE A 136 -3.68 -46.49 0.70
C ILE A 136 -3.43 -47.09 2.09
N PHE A 137 -4.52 -47.49 2.76
CA PHE A 137 -4.50 -48.50 3.81
C PHE A 137 -4.31 -49.90 3.17
N PRO A 138 -3.43 -50.77 3.71
CA PRO A 138 -3.62 -52.21 3.65
C PRO A 138 -4.62 -52.70 4.71
#